data_AF-A0A259LPL0-F1
#
_entry.id   AF-A0A259LPL0-F1
#
_cell.length_a   1.000
_cell.length_b   1.000
_cell.length_c   1.000
_cell.angle_alpha   90.00
_cell.angle_beta   90.00
_cell.angle_gamma   90.00
#
_symmetry.space_group_name_H-M   'P 1'
#
loop_
_entity.id
_entity.type
_entity.pdbx_description
1 polymer ?
#
loop_
_entity_poly.entity_id
_entity_poly.type
_entity_poly.pdbx_seq_one_letter_code
_entity_poly.pdbx_strand_id
1 'polypeptide(L)'
;DTSYVASLHAKGLNKILEKVGEECTETLLAAKDAEHSGDTRDVIYETADLWFHTLVMLSRLGLGPDEVLQELARRFDLSGLEEKASRES
;
A
#
# COMPACT_ATOMS: atom_id res chain seq x y z
N ASP A 1 -15.27 -10.93 21.31
CA ASP A 1 -15.03 -9.88 20.31
C ASP A 1 -14.13 -10.38 19.20
N THR A 2 -14.71 -10.69 18.05
CA THR A 2 -13.94 -10.98 16.83
C THR A 2 -13.64 -9.64 16.15
N SER A 3 -12.41 -9.15 16.28
CA SER A 3 -11.93 -7.98 15.53
C SER A 3 -12.16 -8.17 14.02
N TYR A 4 -12.41 -7.09 13.28
CA TYR A 4 -12.55 -7.11 11.82
C TYR A 4 -11.41 -7.86 11.12
N VAL A 5 -10.18 -7.66 11.60
CA VAL A 5 -8.98 -8.39 11.14
C VAL A 5 -9.14 -9.90 11.33
N ALA A 6 -9.61 -10.36 12.50
CA ALA A 6 -9.84 -11.78 12.74
C ALA A 6 -10.86 -12.37 11.76
N SER A 7 -11.89 -11.59 11.38
CA SER A 7 -12.88 -12.00 10.38
C SER A 7 -12.28 -12.11 8.97
N LEU A 8 -11.34 -11.22 8.59
CA LEU A 8 -10.64 -11.28 7.30
C LEU A 8 -9.72 -12.49 7.23
N HIS A 9 -8.94 -12.73 8.29
CA HIS A 9 -8.07 -13.91 8.37
C HIS A 9 -8.88 -15.22 8.29
N ALA A 10 -10.05 -15.27 8.94
CA ALA A 10 -10.95 -16.43 8.88
C ALA A 10 -11.51 -16.68 7.46
N LYS A 11 -11.76 -15.62 6.68
CA LYS A 11 -12.23 -15.72 5.29
C LYS A 11 -11.12 -16.10 4.29
N GLY A 12 -9.85 -16.06 4.70
CA GLY A 12 -8.71 -16.52 3.91
C GLY A 12 -8.15 -15.49 2.93
N LEU A 13 -7.09 -15.89 2.21
CA LEU A 13 -6.28 -14.98 1.39
C LEU A 13 -7.09 -14.33 0.25
N ASN A 14 -7.95 -15.09 -0.44
CA ASN A 14 -8.73 -14.56 -1.55
C ASN A 14 -9.58 -13.35 -1.13
N LYS A 15 -10.22 -13.40 0.04
CA LYS A 15 -11.04 -12.28 0.51
C LYS A 15 -10.19 -11.04 0.86
N ILE A 16 -8.98 -11.25 1.34
CA ILE A 16 -8.04 -10.15 1.61
C ILE A 16 -7.60 -9.52 0.28
N LEU A 17 -7.27 -10.33 -0.73
CA LEU A 17 -6.86 -9.84 -2.05
C LEU A 17 -7.99 -9.11 -2.79
N GLU A 18 -9.24 -9.56 -2.63
CA GLU A 18 -10.42 -8.83 -3.13
C GLU A 18 -10.44 -7.40 -2.58
N LYS A 19 -10.25 -7.22 -1.27
CA LYS A 19 -10.19 -5.90 -0.65
C LYS A 19 -9.00 -5.07 -1.16
N VAL A 20 -7.80 -5.64 -1.22
CA VAL A 20 -6.63 -4.93 -1.77
C VAL A 20 -6.89 -4.43 -3.21
N GLY A 21 -7.56 -5.23 -4.05
CA GLY A 21 -7.92 -4.82 -5.41
C GLY A 21 -9.01 -3.74 -5.46
N GLU A 22 -10.01 -3.83 -4.58
CA GLU A 22 -11.07 -2.82 -4.40
C GLU A 22 -10.45 -1.47 -4.02
N GLU A 23 -9.70 -1.42 -2.93
CA GLU A 23 -9.08 -0.18 -2.41
C GLU A 23 -8.07 0.42 -3.40
N CYS A 24 -7.37 -0.42 -4.15
CA CYS A 24 -6.47 0.04 -5.22
C CYS A 24 -7.26 0.79 -6.29
N THR A 25 -8.40 0.23 -6.72
CA THR A 25 -9.24 0.86 -7.74
C THR A 25 -9.86 2.16 -7.21
N GLU A 26 -10.34 2.17 -5.97
CA GLU A 26 -10.92 3.35 -5.32
C GLU A 26 -9.88 4.45 -5.13
N THR A 27 -8.65 4.11 -4.71
CA THR A 27 -7.53 5.07 -4.61
C THR A 27 -7.22 5.74 -5.95
N LEU A 28 -7.23 4.98 -7.06
CA LEU A 28 -7.01 5.53 -8.40
C LEU A 28 -8.11 6.51 -8.81
N LEU A 29 -9.37 6.19 -8.51
CA LEU A 29 -10.51 7.05 -8.79
C LEU A 29 -10.47 8.32 -7.93
N ALA A 30 -10.23 8.19 -6.63
CA ALA A 30 -10.11 9.31 -5.70
C ALA A 30 -9.00 10.29 -6.11
N ALA A 31 -7.84 9.78 -6.53
CA ALA A 31 -6.74 10.62 -7.02
C ALA A 31 -7.12 11.39 -8.30
N LYS A 32 -7.81 10.73 -9.23
CA LYS A 32 -8.29 11.37 -10.46
C LYS A 32 -9.35 12.43 -10.17
N ASP A 33 -10.28 12.16 -9.26
CA ASP A 33 -11.34 13.10 -8.90
C ASP A 33 -10.79 14.30 -8.12
N ALA A 34 -9.76 14.09 -7.29
CA ALA A 34 -9.04 15.13 -6.59
C ALA A 34 -8.35 16.12 -7.55
N GLU A 35 -7.80 15.65 -8.67
CA GLU A 35 -7.21 16.51 -9.70
C GLU A 35 -8.22 17.52 -10.27
N HIS A 36 -9.48 17.11 -10.43
CA HIS A 36 -10.53 17.96 -11.00
C HIS A 36 -11.22 18.84 -9.94
N SER A 37 -11.45 18.30 -8.75
CA SER A 37 -12.23 18.94 -7.69
C SER A 37 -11.39 19.78 -6.73
N GLY A 38 -10.10 19.48 -6.58
CA GLY A 38 -9.22 20.01 -5.54
C GLY A 38 -9.46 19.44 -4.13
N ASP A 39 -10.40 18.50 -3.97
CA ASP A 39 -10.65 17.83 -2.68
C ASP A 39 -9.80 16.56 -2.56
N THR A 40 -9.02 16.46 -1.49
CA THR A 40 -8.06 15.36 -1.27
C THR A 40 -8.47 14.42 -0.14
N ARG A 41 -9.65 14.61 0.45
CA ARG A 41 -10.11 13.79 1.59
C ARG A 41 -10.23 12.32 1.22
N ASP A 42 -10.84 12.03 0.07
CA ASP A 42 -11.04 10.66 -0.39
C ASP A 42 -9.70 10.00 -0.74
N VAL A 43 -8.73 10.75 -1.26
CA VAL A 43 -7.36 10.23 -1.52
C VAL A 43 -6.73 9.70 -0.23
N ILE A 44 -6.81 10.46 0.86
CA ILE A 44 -6.27 10.04 2.16
C ILE A 44 -7.04 8.84 2.71
N TYR A 45 -8.36 8.85 2.57
CA TYR A 45 -9.22 7.78 3.06
C TYR A 45 -8.92 6.44 2.36
N GLU A 46 -8.97 6.40 1.03
CA GLU A 46 -8.74 5.15 0.27
C GLU A 46 -7.28 4.69 0.33
N THR A 47 -6.32 5.63 0.40
CA THR A 47 -4.92 5.24 0.61
C THR A 47 -4.73 4.55 1.96
N ALA A 48 -5.41 5.04 3.01
CA ALA A 48 -5.34 4.44 4.33
C ALA A 48 -5.94 3.02 4.32
N ASP A 49 -7.06 2.80 3.64
CA ASP A 49 -7.69 1.48 3.57
C ASP A 49 -6.85 0.51 2.72
N LEU A 50 -6.29 0.98 1.59
CA LEU A 50 -5.33 0.22 0.78
C LEU A 50 -4.12 -0.22 1.61
N TRP A 51 -3.53 0.68 2.39
CA TRP A 51 -2.39 0.35 3.25
C TRP A 51 -2.79 -0.65 4.35
N PHE A 52 -3.93 -0.44 4.98
CA PHE A 52 -4.46 -1.35 5.99
C PHE A 52 -4.62 -2.77 5.43
N HIS A 53 -5.30 -2.91 4.29
CA HIS A 53 -5.53 -4.22 3.67
C HIS A 53 -4.24 -4.85 3.12
N THR A 54 -3.27 -4.03 2.69
CA THR A 54 -1.92 -4.50 2.33
C THR A 54 -1.18 -5.07 3.54
N LEU A 55 -1.23 -4.40 4.70
CA LEU A 55 -0.62 -4.91 5.94
C LEU A 55 -1.28 -6.21 6.42
N VAL A 56 -2.61 -6.33 6.30
CA VAL A 56 -3.34 -7.57 6.61
C VAL A 56 -2.92 -8.70 5.64
N MET A 57 -2.73 -8.40 4.36
CA MET A 57 -2.22 -9.36 3.37
C MET A 57 -0.81 -9.86 3.75
N LEU A 58 0.11 -8.94 4.07
CA LEU A 58 1.47 -9.30 4.50
C LEU A 58 1.42 -10.21 5.73
N SER A 59 0.67 -9.81 6.77
CA SER A 59 0.49 -10.61 7.97
C SER A 59 -0.08 -12.00 7.68
N ARG A 60 -1.05 -12.11 6.77
CA ARG A 60 -1.63 -13.40 6.36
C ARG A 60 -0.61 -14.33 5.71
N LEU A 61 0.37 -13.77 5.00
CA LEU A 61 1.46 -14.49 4.36
C LEU A 61 2.65 -14.74 5.30
N GLY A 62 2.56 -14.32 6.56
CA GLY A 62 3.65 -14.45 7.54
C GLY A 62 4.76 -13.42 7.35
N LEU A 63 4.49 -12.33 6.61
CA LEU A 63 5.43 -11.25 6.32
C LEU A 63 5.16 -10.04 7.22
N GLY A 64 6.21 -9.26 7.47
CA GLY A 64 6.14 -8.02 8.24
C GLY A 64 6.26 -6.75 7.37
N PRO A 65 5.79 -5.59 7.85
CA PRO A 65 6.03 -4.31 7.18
C PRO A 65 7.52 -3.98 7.06
N ASP A 66 8.35 -4.44 8.01
CA ASP A 66 9.79 -4.20 8.02
C ASP A 66 10.49 -4.71 6.75
N GLU A 67 10.04 -5.85 6.20
CA GLU A 67 10.60 -6.40 4.96
C GLU A 67 10.31 -5.48 3.76
N VAL A 68 9.12 -4.88 3.70
CA VAL A 68 8.77 -3.89 2.68
C VAL A 68 9.58 -2.61 2.85
N LEU A 69 9.77 -2.16 4.10
CA LEU A 69 10.58 -0.98 4.40
C LEU A 69 12.06 -1.19 4.04
N GLN A 70 12.61 -2.39 4.28
CA GLN A 70 13.96 -2.76 3.87
C GLN A 70 14.11 -2.73 2.34
N GLU A 71 13.12 -3.24 1.60
CA GLU A 71 13.11 -3.17 0.14
C GLU A 71 13.03 -1.72 -0.36
N LEU A 72 12.21 -0.87 0.26
CA LEU A 72 12.17 0.55 -0.05
C LEU A 72 13.51 1.24 0.22
N ALA A 73 14.13 0.99 1.37
CA ALA A 73 15.44 1.52 1.71
C ALA A 73 16.52 1.10 0.69
N ARG A 74 16.52 -0.18 0.29
CA ARG A 74 17.40 -0.72 -0.76
C ARG A 74 17.21 0.03 -2.08
N ARG A 75 15.96 0.28 -2.50
CA ARG A 75 15.66 1.05 -3.72
C ARG A 75 16.17 2.49 -3.66
N PHE A 76 16.01 3.15 -2.52
CA PHE A 76 16.50 4.52 -2.35
C PHE A 76 18.03 4.59 -2.32
N ASP A 77 18.71 3.64 -1.69
CA ASP A 77 20.18 3.59 -1.67
C ASP A 77 20.77 3.35 -3.06
N LEU A 78 20.19 2.42 -3.84
CA LEU A 78 20.53 2.23 -5.27
C LEU A 78 20.29 3.50 -6.09
N SER A 79 19.15 4.17 -5.91
CA SER A 79 18.87 5.42 -6.62
C SER A 79 19.88 6.52 -6.29
N GLY A 80 20.35 6.61 -5.04
CA GLY A 80 21.38 7.56 -4.63
C GLY A 80 22.77 7.24 -5.17
N LEU A 81 23.10 5.96 -5.37
CA LEU A 81 24.34 5.54 -6.04
C LEU A 81 24.30 5.84 -7.54
N GLU A 82 23.19 5.57 -8.21
CA GLU A 82 22.98 5.89 -9.63
C GLU A 82 22.95 7.41 -9.88
N GLU A 83 22.31 8.17 -9.00
CA GLU A 83 22.30 9.64 -9.05
C GLU A 83 23.71 10.22 -8.84
N LYS A 84 24.53 9.65 -7.95
CA LYS A 84 25.94 10.06 -7.81
C LYS A 84 26.78 9.72 -9.04
N ALA A 85 26.61 8.52 -9.60
CA ALA A 85 27.36 8.09 -10.78
C ALA A 85 27.06 8.96 -12.02
N SER A 86 25.80 9.40 -12.17
CA SER A 86 25.39 10.29 -13.28
C SER A 86 25.87 11.74 -13.14
N ARG A 87 26.31 12.18 -11.95
CA ARG A 87 26.87 13.52 -11.71
C ARG A 87 28.36 13.62 -12.03
N GLU A 88 29.09 12.50 -12.04
CA GLU A 88 30.53 12.46 -12.36
C GLU A 88 30.83 12.08 -13.82
N SER A 89 29.80 11.98 -14.67
CA SER A 89 29.94 11.75 -16.13
C SER A 89 29.64 13.01 -16.93
#